data_AF-A0A1F4XGP9-F1
#
_entry.id   AF-A0A1F4XGP9-F1
#
_cell.length_a   1.000
_cell.length_b   1.000
_cell.length_c   1.000
_cell.angle_alpha   90.00
_cell.angle_beta   90.00
_cell.angle_gamma   90.00
#
_symmetry.space_group_name_H-M   'P 1'
#
loop_
_entity.id
_entity.type
_entity.pdbx_description
1 polymer ?
#
loop_
_entity_poly.entity_id
_entity_poly.type
_entity_poly.pdbx_seq_one_letter_code
_entity_poly.pdbx_strand_id
1 'polypeptide(L)'
;MTITAYNSLGISQGNFSGLGGTGLVASGSEIFNGDISYLKFSDNGGFVSLSTLRYDSPIPEPGTLVLLGTGLLGLGAFRFRRKK
;
A
#
# COMPACT_ATOMS: atom_id res chain seq x y z
N MET A 1 -14.29 9.36 -15.14
CA MET A 1 -13.07 8.70 -14.64
C MET A 1 -13.42 7.52 -13.73
N THR A 2 -12.87 6.35 -14.02
CA THR A 2 -13.00 5.13 -13.23
C THR A 2 -11.62 4.62 -12.85
N ILE A 3 -11.50 4.17 -11.61
CA ILE A 3 -10.31 3.54 -11.04
C ILE A 3 -10.67 2.09 -10.77
N THR A 4 -9.96 1.14 -11.39
CA THR A 4 -10.18 -0.30 -11.19
C THR A 4 -8.94 -0.93 -10.61
N ALA A 5 -9.10 -1.74 -9.57
CA ALA A 5 -8.00 -2.44 -8.93
C ALA A 5 -7.91 -3.88 -9.41
N TYR A 6 -6.69 -4.38 -9.60
CA TYR A 6 -6.43 -5.73 -10.11
C TYR A 6 -5.42 -6.47 -9.23
N ASN A 7 -5.59 -7.78 -9.11
CA ASN A 7 -4.60 -8.65 -8.46
C ASN A 7 -3.45 -9.02 -9.42
N SER A 8 -2.49 -9.81 -8.92
CA SER A 8 -1.32 -10.25 -9.70
C SER A 8 -1.65 -11.11 -10.93
N LEU A 9 -2.85 -11.70 -10.96
CA LEU A 9 -3.36 -12.49 -12.08
C LEU A 9 -4.17 -11.65 -13.09
N GLY A 10 -4.30 -10.34 -12.86
CA GLY A 10 -5.09 -9.45 -13.71
C GLY A 10 -6.60 -9.55 -13.50
N ILE A 11 -7.05 -10.12 -12.39
CA ILE A 11 -8.47 -10.22 -12.02
C ILE A 11 -8.88 -8.95 -11.27
N SER A 12 -9.95 -8.31 -11.71
CA SER A 12 -10.52 -7.10 -11.08
C SER A 12 -11.00 -7.39 -9.66
N GLN A 13 -10.50 -6.63 -8.69
CA GLN A 13 -10.89 -6.69 -7.27
C GLN A 13 -11.98 -5.66 -6.93
N GLY A 14 -12.33 -4.78 -7.87
CA GLY A 14 -13.37 -3.77 -7.69
C GLY A 14 -13.06 -2.48 -8.45
N ASN A 15 -14.01 -1.56 -8.44
CA ASN A 15 -13.87 -0.26 -9.08
C ASN A 15 -14.43 0.88 -8.23
N PHE A 16 -13.78 2.03 -8.31
CA PHE A 16 -14.29 3.31 -7.85
C PHE A 16 -14.57 4.18 -9.06
N SER A 17 -15.81 4.63 -9.21
CA SER A 17 -16.19 5.60 -10.25
C SER A 17 -16.50 6.93 -9.59
N GLY A 18 -15.56 7.87 -9.69
CA GLY A 18 -15.81 9.25 -9.25
C GLY A 18 -16.85 9.89 -10.16
N LEU A 19 -17.95 10.39 -9.57
CA LEU A 19 -19.06 11.05 -10.27
C LEU A 19 -18.54 12.02 -11.34
N GLY A 20 -18.87 11.73 -12.60
CA GLY A 20 -18.36 12.44 -13.77
C GLY A 20 -18.88 13.87 -13.86
N GLY A 21 -17.97 14.83 -13.96
CA GLY A 21 -18.24 16.22 -14.29
C GLY A 21 -16.95 16.98 -14.51
N THR A 22 -16.84 17.70 -15.63
CA THR A 22 -15.66 18.51 -15.98
C THR A 22 -15.41 19.56 -14.89
N GLY A 23 -14.30 19.44 -14.16
CA GLY A 23 -13.84 20.45 -13.20
C GLY A 23 -14.18 20.22 -11.72
N LEU A 24 -14.83 19.11 -11.35
CA LEU A 24 -15.03 18.74 -9.95
C LEU A 24 -13.97 17.72 -9.49
N VAL A 25 -13.27 18.03 -8.39
CA VAL A 25 -12.43 17.05 -7.69
C VAL A 25 -13.35 16.03 -7.03
N ALA A 26 -13.52 14.86 -7.66
CA ALA A 26 -14.25 13.76 -7.07
C ALA A 26 -13.50 13.29 -5.81
N SER A 27 -14.04 13.64 -4.64
CA SER A 27 -13.54 13.18 -3.34
C SER A 27 -14.40 11.99 -2.90
N GLY A 28 -13.77 10.84 -2.75
CA GLY A 28 -14.40 9.60 -2.30
C GLY A 28 -13.32 8.61 -1.90
N SER A 29 -13.66 7.71 -0.98
CA SER A 29 -12.76 6.67 -0.48
C SER A 29 -13.42 5.33 -0.69
N GLU A 30 -12.76 4.46 -1.45
CA GLU A 30 -13.16 3.06 -1.60
C GLU A 30 -12.07 2.16 -1.04
N ILE A 31 -12.49 1.09 -0.39
CA ILE A 31 -11.59 0.05 0.10
C ILE A 31 -11.73 -1.15 -0.84
N PHE A 32 -10.65 -1.48 -1.54
CA PHE A 32 -10.57 -2.71 -2.32
C PHE A 32 -10.14 -3.85 -1.40
N ASN A 33 -11.01 -4.83 -1.18
CA ASN A 33 -10.67 -6.01 -0.39
C ASN A 33 -9.86 -7.01 -1.25
N GLY A 34 -8.72 -7.49 -0.73
CA GLY A 34 -7.90 -8.54 -1.34
C GLY A 34 -6.48 -8.11 -1.68
N ASP A 35 -5.74 -9.00 -2.37
CA ASP A 35 -4.38 -8.75 -2.81
C ASP A 35 -4.38 -7.87 -4.07
N ILE A 36 -4.09 -6.59 -3.89
CA ILE A 36 -4.01 -5.61 -4.98
C ILE A 36 -2.57 -5.57 -5.51
N SER A 37 -2.42 -5.73 -6.82
CA SER A 37 -1.12 -5.62 -7.52
C SER A 37 -0.98 -4.30 -8.27
N TYR A 38 -2.03 -3.84 -8.96
CA TYR A 38 -2.01 -2.56 -9.67
C TYR A 38 -3.38 -1.91 -9.77
N LEU A 39 -3.37 -0.59 -10.02
CA LEU A 39 -4.55 0.23 -10.27
C LEU A 39 -4.54 0.70 -11.72
N LYS A 40 -5.71 0.64 -12.38
CA LYS A 40 -5.93 1.22 -13.71
C LYS A 40 -6.83 2.43 -13.57
N PHE A 41 -6.34 3.57 -14.07
CA PHE A 41 -7.13 4.79 -14.19
C PHE A 41 -7.59 4.93 -15.62
N SER A 42 -8.88 5.14 -15.84
CA SER A 42 -9.46 5.26 -17.18
C SER A 42 -10.48 6.37 -17.23
N ASP A 43 -10.53 7.08 -18.34
CA ASP A 43 -11.57 8.04 -18.64
C ASP A 43 -12.12 7.80 -20.06
N ASN A 44 -13.39 8.14 -20.30
CA ASN A 44 -14.05 7.83 -21.56
C ASN A 44 -13.78 8.92 -22.61
N GLY A 45 -12.62 8.83 -23.25
CA GLY A 45 -12.22 9.75 -24.34
C GLY A 45 -11.49 11.02 -23.89
N GLY A 46 -11.17 11.14 -22.59
CA GLY A 46 -10.39 12.24 -22.01
C GLY A 46 -9.00 11.84 -21.53
N PHE A 47 -8.29 12.82 -20.96
CA PHE A 47 -7.02 12.59 -20.28
C PHE A 47 -7.26 12.35 -18.79
N VAL A 48 -6.57 11.36 -18.21
CA VAL A 48 -6.49 11.20 -16.75
C VAL A 48 -5.30 12.00 -16.26
N SER A 49 -5.55 13.00 -15.41
CA SER A 49 -4.50 13.72 -14.69
C SER A 49 -4.57 13.34 -13.21
N LEU A 50 -3.41 12.97 -12.64
CA LEU A 50 -3.29 12.57 -11.24
C LEU A 50 -2.42 13.61 -10.53
N SER A 51 -2.99 14.31 -9.55
CA SER A 51 -2.26 15.28 -8.74
C SER A 51 -1.47 14.62 -7.61
N THR A 52 -1.97 13.50 -7.07
CA THR A 52 -1.33 12.78 -5.96
C THR A 52 -1.69 11.30 -6.02
N LEU A 53 -0.67 10.44 -5.94
CA LEU A 53 -0.80 9.02 -5.66
C LEU A 53 0.07 8.71 -4.45
N ARG A 54 -0.51 8.11 -3.41
CA ARG A 54 0.20 7.74 -2.19
C ARG A 54 0.01 6.24 -1.94
N TYR A 55 1.12 5.57 -1.64
CA TYR A 55 1.13 4.18 -1.21
C TYR A 55 1.77 4.12 0.18
N ASP A 56 1.00 3.69 1.17
CA ASP A 56 1.48 3.50 2.53
C ASP A 56 1.77 2.01 2.75
N SER A 57 3.01 1.59 2.54
CA SER A 57 3.43 0.25 2.96
C SER A 57 3.62 0.24 4.49
N PRO A 58 3.14 -0.79 5.20
CA PRO A 58 3.46 -0.96 6.62
C PRO A 58 4.98 -1.16 6.75
N ILE A 59 5.66 -0.12 7.22
CA ILE A 59 7.05 -0.19 7.65
C ILE A 59 7.07 -0.68 9.11
N PRO A 60 7.97 -1.62 9.48
CA PRO A 60 8.09 -2.03 10.87
C PRO A 60 8.32 -0.81 11.76
N GLU A 61 7.57 -0.73 12.85
CA GLU A 61 7.69 0.39 13.77
C GLU A 61 9.12 0.49 14.32
N PRO A 62 9.61 1.70 14.67
CA PRO A 62 10.93 1.85 15.28
C PRO A 62 11.15 0.91 16.47
N GLY A 63 10.10 0.62 17.24
CA GLY A 63 10.12 -0.33 18.35
C GLY A 63 10.44 -1.76 17.94
N THR A 64 9.98 -2.23 16.78
CA THR A 64 10.29 -3.57 16.25
C THR A 64 11.77 -3.71 15.93
N LEU A 65 12.39 -2.66 15.37
CA LEU A 65 13.83 -2.64 15.12
C LEU A 65 14.65 -2.58 16.41
N VAL A 66 14.20 -1.82 17.41
CA VAL A 66 14.84 -1.78 18.73
C VAL A 66 14.72 -3.12 19.45
N LEU A 67 13.55 -3.76 19.43
CA LEU A 67 13.32 -5.08 19.99
C LEU A 67 14.18 -6.14 19.28
N LEU A 68 14.24 -6.08 17.95
CA LEU A 68 15.09 -6.97 17.16
C LEU A 68 16.57 -6.77 17.50
N GLY A 69 17.05 -5.53 17.53
CA GLY A 69 18.43 -5.20 17.85
C GLY A 69 18.82 -5.62 19.27
N THR A 70 18.00 -5.27 20.27
CA THR A 70 18.25 -5.65 21.68
C THR A 70 18.14 -7.16 21.89
N GLY A 71 17.20 -7.82 21.22
CA GLY A 71 17.07 -9.28 21.21
C GLY A 71 18.33 -9.97 20.66
N LEU A 72 18.85 -9.51 19.52
CA LEU A 72 20.10 -10.03 18.94
C LEU A 72 21.32 -9.77 19.82
N LEU A 73 21.41 -8.57 20.43
CA LEU A 73 22.48 -8.23 21.38
C LEU A 73 22.44 -9.14 22.63
N GLY A 74 21.24 -9.35 23.18
CA GLY A 74 21.03 -10.27 24.31
C GLY A 74 21.40 -11.71 23.98
N LEU A 75 20.99 -12.19 22.79
CA LEU A 75 21.32 -13.54 22.33
C LEU A 75 22.84 -13.73 22.13
N GLY A 76 23.49 -12.73 21.55
CA GLY A 76 24.94 -12.70 21.36
C GLY A 76 25.66 -12.75 22.71
N ALA A 77 25.31 -11.85 23.63
CA ALA A 77 25.90 -11.79 24.97
C ALA A 77 25.73 -13.10 25.76
N PHE A 78 24.54 -13.72 25.65
CA PHE A 78 24.27 -15.01 26.27
C PHE A 78 25.14 -16.14 25.71
N ARG A 79 25.32 -16.18 24.38
CA ARG A 79 26.15 -17.18 23.71
C ARG A 79 27.63 -17.03 24.06
N PHE A 80 28.13 -15.79 24.22
CA PHE A 80 29.51 -15.54 24.67
C PHE A 80 29.72 -15.94 26.13
N ARG A 81 28.73 -15.74 27.00
CA ARG A 81 28.79 -16.16 28.41
C ARG A 81 28.83 -17.68 28.61
N ARG A 82 28.23 -18.46 27.70
CA ARG A 82 28.23 -19.94 27.77
C ARG A 82 29.49 -20.60 27.22
N LYS A 83 30.37 -19.86 26.53
CA LYS A 83 31.62 -20.38 25.95
C LYS A 83 32.87 -20.07 26.78
N LYS A 84 32.73 -19.25 27.83
CA LYS A 84 33.69 -19.17 28.94
C LYS A 84 33.27 -20.13 30.02
#